data_AF-A0A1X0A528-F1
#
_entry.id   AF-A0A1X0A528-F1
#
_cell.length_a   1.000
_cell.length_b   1.000
_cell.length_c   1.000
_cell.angle_alpha   90.00
_cell.angle_beta   90.00
_cell.angle_gamma   90.00
#
_symmetry.space_group_name_H-M   'P 1'
#
loop_
_entity.id
_entity.type
_entity.pdbx_description
1 polymer ?
#
loop_
_entity_poly.entity_id
_entity_poly.type
_entity_poly.pdbx_seq_one_letter_code
_entity_poly.pdbx_strand_id
1 'polypeptide(L)'
;MTALTAYVALFDEKGVLHSFGPGDEPPAWARKKITNPNVWDTIPADDDASGERGGSEDNSSGGGDEPPPLAGPGSGRDHWATYAAKHGVEVAKDDKRDEIVTKLRDAGVRVE
;
A
#
# COMPACT_ATOMS: atom_id res chain seq x y z
N MET A 1 6.25 10.65 -21.62
CA MET A 1 5.52 11.94 -21.56
C MET A 1 4.11 11.57 -21.17
N THR A 2 3.68 11.95 -19.97
CA THR A 2 2.41 11.48 -19.37
C THR A 2 1.53 12.70 -19.17
N ALA A 3 0.68 12.96 -20.15
CA ALA A 3 -0.22 14.12 -20.14
C ALA A 3 -1.62 13.75 -19.65
N LEU A 4 -2.33 14.71 -19.06
CA LEU A 4 -3.73 14.55 -18.68
C LEU A 4 -4.69 14.78 -19.86
N THR A 5 -5.84 14.11 -19.88
CA THR A 5 -6.94 14.34 -20.84
C THR A 5 -8.05 15.23 -20.29
N ALA A 6 -8.06 15.45 -18.97
CA ALA A 6 -9.12 16.15 -18.26
C ALA A 6 -8.53 17.05 -17.16
N TYR A 7 -9.37 17.97 -16.67
CA TYR A 7 -9.02 18.79 -15.51
C TYR A 7 -9.04 17.96 -14.23
N VAL A 8 -7.94 17.98 -13.48
CA VAL A 8 -7.80 17.27 -12.21
C VAL A 8 -7.30 18.22 -11.14
N ALA A 9 -8.04 18.33 -10.04
CA ALA A 9 -7.63 19.10 -8.87
C ALA A 9 -7.26 18.15 -7.72
N LEU A 10 -6.06 18.30 -7.17
CA LEU A 10 -5.53 17.45 -6.10
C LEU A 10 -4.96 18.30 -4.98
N PHE A 11 -5.10 17.80 -3.75
CA PHE A 11 -4.42 18.38 -2.61
C PHE A 11 -3.06 17.70 -2.41
N ASP A 12 -2.01 18.52 -2.38
CA ASP A 12 -0.67 18.10 -1.99
C ASP A 12 -0.64 17.68 -0.50
N GLU A 13 0.43 17.03 -0.04
CA GLU A 13 0.61 16.63 1.36
C GLU A 13 0.55 17.82 2.34
N LYS A 14 0.82 19.03 1.85
CA LYS A 14 0.68 20.28 2.62
C LYS A 14 -0.75 20.84 2.64
N GLY A 15 -1.71 20.16 2.03
CA GLY A 15 -3.10 20.62 1.91
C GLY A 15 -3.29 21.74 0.88
N VAL A 16 -2.32 21.97 0.00
CA VAL A 16 -2.41 22.97 -1.07
C VAL A 16 -3.15 22.37 -2.27
N LEU A 17 -4.17 23.07 -2.75
CA LEU A 17 -4.91 22.67 -3.95
C LEU A 17 -4.09 23.00 -5.20
N HIS A 18 -3.74 21.97 -5.95
CA HIS A 18 -3.13 22.07 -7.27
C HIS A 18 -4.10 21.57 -8.33
N SER A 19 -4.31 22.38 -9.35
CA SER A 19 -5.19 22.07 -10.48
C SER A 19 -4.34 21.87 -11.73
N PHE A 20 -4.48 20.71 -12.36
CA PHE A 20 -3.80 20.36 -13.61
C PHE A 20 -4.84 20.26 -14.73
N GLY A 21 -4.48 20.79 -15.90
CA GLY A 21 -5.34 20.80 -17.08
C GLY A 21 -5.02 19.66 -18.05
N PRO A 22 -5.85 19.48 -19.08
CA PRO A 22 -5.54 18.56 -20.18
C PRO A 22 -4.27 19.03 -20.92
N GLY A 23 -3.36 18.11 -21.21
CA GLY A 23 -2.03 18.38 -21.77
C GLY A 23 -0.98 18.74 -20.73
N ASP A 24 -1.37 18.97 -19.47
CA ASP A 24 -0.45 19.26 -18.38
C ASP A 24 0.21 17.97 -17.88
N GLU A 25 1.49 18.07 -17.50
CA GLU A 25 2.26 16.93 -17.01
C GLU A 25 2.38 17.01 -15.48
N PRO A 26 1.48 16.35 -14.73
CA PRO A 26 1.50 16.42 -13.28
C PRO A 26 2.78 15.78 -12.71
N PRO A 27 3.30 16.29 -11.58
CA PRO A 27 4.47 15.72 -10.92
C PRO A 27 4.23 14.28 -10.43
N ALA A 28 5.29 13.54 -10.10
CA ALA A 28 5.20 12.15 -9.64
C ALA A 28 4.27 11.94 -8.42
N TRP A 29 4.25 12.89 -7.48
CA TRP A 29 3.33 12.84 -6.32
C TRP A 29 1.86 12.92 -6.75
N ALA A 30 1.56 13.74 -7.76
CA ALA A 30 0.22 13.90 -8.31
C ALA A 30 -0.16 12.67 -9.12
N ARG A 31 0.75 12.11 -9.94
CA ARG A 31 0.54 10.83 -10.65
C ARG A 31 0.15 9.70 -9.70
N LYS A 32 0.79 9.62 -8.54
CA LYS A 32 0.49 8.63 -7.50
C LYS A 32 -0.88 8.83 -6.84
N LYS A 33 -1.39 10.07 -6.77
CA LYS A 33 -2.72 10.39 -6.22
C LYS A 33 -3.85 10.33 -7.24
N ILE A 34 -3.55 10.54 -8.51
CA ILE A 34 -4.51 10.45 -9.62
C ILE A 34 -4.71 8.96 -9.93
N THR A 35 -5.63 8.35 -9.19
CA THR A 35 -5.97 6.92 -9.33
C THR A 35 -6.92 6.62 -10.49
N ASN A 36 -7.49 7.66 -11.13
CA ASN A 36 -8.43 7.49 -12.22
C ASN A 36 -7.68 7.26 -13.55
N PRO A 37 -7.71 6.06 -14.15
CA PRO A 37 -6.98 5.76 -15.38
C PRO A 37 -7.51 6.56 -16.60
N ASN A 38 -8.78 6.99 -16.58
CA ASN A 38 -9.39 7.71 -17.72
C ASN A 38 -8.92 9.16 -17.86
N VAL A 39 -8.25 9.72 -16.85
CA VAL A 39 -7.75 11.10 -16.92
C VAL A 39 -6.37 11.21 -17.56
N TRP A 40 -5.77 10.08 -17.95
CA TRP A 40 -4.45 10.00 -18.57
C TRP A 40 -4.58 9.82 -20.09
N ASP A 41 -3.82 10.60 -20.86
CA ASP A 41 -3.82 10.55 -22.33
C ASP A 41 -2.92 9.42 -22.83
N THR A 42 -1.77 9.28 -22.18
CA THR A 42 -0.87 8.14 -22.30
C THR A 42 -0.69 7.60 -20.90
N ILE A 43 -1.21 6.39 -20.65
CA ILE A 43 -0.99 5.68 -19.38
C ILE A 43 0.52 5.60 -19.18
N PRO A 44 1.07 6.03 -18.04
CA PRO A 44 2.49 5.88 -17.79
C PRO A 44 2.84 4.40 -17.90
N ALA A 45 3.60 4.06 -18.94
CA ALA A 45 4.39 2.84 -18.91
C ALA A 45 5.45 3.10 -17.84
N ASP A 46 5.30 2.45 -16.69
CA ASP A 46 6.39 2.26 -15.74
C ASP A 46 7.60 1.73 -16.53
N ASP A 47 8.55 2.62 -16.82
CA ASP A 47 9.80 2.29 -17.50
C ASP A 47 10.77 1.67 -16.47
N ASP A 48 10.35 0.54 -15.90
CA ASP A 48 11.17 -0.33 -15.05
C ASP A 48 11.17 -1.78 -15.61
N ALA A 49 11.16 -1.88 -16.94
CA ALA A 49 11.25 -3.15 -17.67
C ALA A 49 12.61 -3.30 -18.36
N SER A 50 13.68 -3.34 -17.56
CA SER A 50 14.96 -3.94 -17.98
C SER A 50 15.78 -4.38 -16.78
N GLY A 51 15.66 -5.67 -16.42
CA GLY A 51 16.45 -6.20 -15.32
C GLY A 51 16.12 -7.63 -14.89
N GLU A 52 16.23 -8.57 -15.83
CA GLU A 52 16.75 -9.92 -15.52
C GLU A 52 15.87 -10.92 -14.76
N ARG A 53 16.23 -12.17 -15.00
CA ARG A 53 15.53 -13.40 -14.73
C ARG A 53 16.18 -14.01 -13.49
N GLY A 54 15.51 -14.07 -12.35
CA GLY A 54 15.96 -14.90 -11.22
C GLY A 54 15.44 -14.50 -9.85
N GLY A 55 14.77 -15.45 -9.19
CA GLY A 55 14.96 -15.74 -7.76
C GLY A 55 14.38 -14.78 -6.72
N SER A 56 13.50 -15.34 -5.89
CA SER A 56 13.48 -15.19 -4.42
C SER A 56 13.29 -13.80 -3.79
N GLU A 57 12.19 -13.69 -3.03
CA GLU A 57 12.08 -13.02 -1.73
C GLU A 57 12.55 -11.55 -1.56
N ASP A 58 11.57 -10.72 -1.18
CA ASP A 58 11.60 -9.83 0.00
C ASP A 58 11.76 -8.30 -0.16
N ASN A 59 10.92 -7.63 0.64
CA ASN A 59 10.87 -6.22 1.07
C ASN A 59 10.47 -5.14 0.04
N SER A 60 9.75 -4.05 0.35
CA SER A 60 8.82 -3.59 1.40
C SER A 60 8.64 -2.09 1.14
N SER A 61 7.42 -1.55 1.12
CA SER A 61 7.14 -0.20 1.65
C SER A 61 5.69 0.24 1.47
N GLY A 62 5.05 0.56 2.59
CA GLY A 62 4.12 1.68 2.68
C GLY A 62 2.63 1.34 2.71
N GLY A 63 2.14 0.93 3.88
CA GLY A 63 0.71 0.99 4.18
C GLY A 63 0.41 0.58 5.62
N GLY A 64 0.40 1.57 6.52
CA GLY A 64 -0.28 1.55 7.82
C GLY A 64 0.07 0.44 8.80
N ASP A 65 0.60 0.83 9.96
CA ASP A 65 0.53 0.09 11.22
C ASP A 65 -0.94 0.01 11.71
N GLU A 66 -1.84 -0.50 10.86
CA GLU A 66 -3.25 -0.67 11.19
C GLU A 66 -3.48 -2.15 11.48
N PRO A 67 -3.84 -2.51 12.72
CA PRO A 67 -4.06 -3.89 13.07
C PRO A 67 -5.17 -4.50 12.20
N PRO A 68 -4.99 -5.73 11.70
CA PRO A 68 -6.05 -6.42 10.99
C PRO A 68 -7.29 -6.54 11.89
N PRO A 69 -8.52 -6.52 11.34
CA PRO A 69 -9.73 -6.57 12.17
C PRO A 69 -9.82 -7.88 12.97
N LEU A 70 -10.34 -7.80 14.19
CA LEU A 70 -10.63 -8.97 15.04
C LEU A 70 -11.82 -9.84 14.55
N ALA A 71 -12.61 -9.46 13.55
CA ALA A 71 -13.64 -10.34 13.00
C ALA A 71 -14.07 -9.90 11.59
N GLY A 72 -14.26 -10.87 10.68
CA GLY A 72 -14.79 -10.65 9.35
C GLY A 72 -13.89 -11.15 8.21
N PRO A 73 -14.29 -10.91 6.95
CA PRO A 73 -13.47 -11.20 5.78
C PRO A 73 -12.20 -10.35 5.83
N GLY A 74 -11.03 -10.98 5.97
CA GLY A 74 -9.74 -10.29 6.18
C GLY A 74 -9.15 -10.46 7.59
N SER A 75 -9.92 -10.98 8.55
CA SER A 75 -9.45 -11.38 9.88
C SER A 75 -8.81 -12.78 9.89
N GLY A 76 -8.32 -13.23 8.74
CA GLY A 76 -7.73 -14.54 8.59
C GLY A 76 -6.46 -14.68 9.43
N ARG A 77 -6.20 -15.88 9.92
CA ARG A 77 -4.95 -16.23 10.59
C ARG A 77 -3.72 -15.77 9.81
N ASP A 78 -3.78 -15.86 8.48
CA ASP A 78 -2.71 -15.49 7.55
C ASP A 78 -2.34 -13.98 7.62
N HIS A 79 -3.35 -13.12 7.72
CA HIS A 79 -3.17 -11.68 7.91
C HIS A 79 -2.51 -11.37 9.26
N TRP A 80 -2.94 -12.05 10.32
CA TRP A 80 -2.36 -11.91 11.65
C TRP A 80 -0.94 -12.48 11.75
N ALA A 81 -0.66 -13.60 11.09
CA ALA A 81 0.68 -14.19 11.03
C ALA A 81 1.67 -13.27 10.28
N THR A 82 1.21 -12.67 9.18
CA THR A 82 2.01 -11.70 8.42
C THR A 82 2.29 -10.44 9.25
N TYR A 83 1.29 -9.96 9.99
CA TYR A 83 1.44 -8.82 10.89
C TYR A 83 2.41 -9.15 12.04
N ALA A 84 2.26 -10.31 12.68
CA ALA A 84 3.18 -10.79 13.71
C ALA A 84 4.63 -10.92 13.21
N ALA A 85 4.84 -11.52 12.04
CA ALA A 85 6.17 -11.63 11.44
C ALA A 85 6.81 -10.26 11.18
N LYS A 86 6.03 -9.27 10.74
CA LYS A 86 6.50 -7.88 10.54
C LYS A 86 6.90 -7.20 11.86
N HIS A 87 6.22 -7.51 12.95
CA HIS A 87 6.52 -6.98 14.28
C HIS A 87 7.53 -7.83 15.07
N GLY A 88 8.09 -8.87 14.46
CA GLY A 88 9.08 -9.75 15.10
C GLY A 88 8.49 -10.73 16.12
N VAL A 89 7.19 -11.01 16.03
CA VAL A 89 6.50 -12.00 16.87
C VAL A 89 6.43 -13.34 16.14
N GLU A 90 7.05 -14.37 16.72
CA GLU A 90 7.03 -15.74 16.16
C GLU A 90 5.65 -16.39 16.29
N VAL A 91 5.11 -16.82 15.15
CA VAL A 91 3.82 -17.48 15.03
C VAL A 91 4.00 -18.91 14.53
N ALA A 92 3.50 -19.87 15.29
CA ALA A 92 3.51 -21.27 14.89
C ALA A 92 2.42 -21.58 13.85
N LYS A 93 2.62 -22.68 13.11
CA LYS A 93 1.63 -23.21 12.15
C LYS A 93 0.29 -23.60 12.82
N ASP A 94 0.31 -23.92 14.10
CA ASP A 94 -0.87 -24.32 14.87
C ASP A 94 -1.46 -23.17 15.69
N ASP A 95 -0.78 -22.03 15.77
CA ASP A 95 -1.31 -20.85 16.45
C ASP A 95 -2.53 -20.32 15.71
N LYS A 96 -3.66 -20.29 16.41
CA LYS A 96 -4.89 -19.70 15.87
C LYS A 96 -4.77 -18.18 15.85
N ARG A 97 -5.62 -17.56 15.04
CA ARG A 97 -5.72 -16.11 14.95
C ARG A 97 -5.71 -15.42 16.33
N ASP A 98 -6.51 -15.91 17.28
CA ASP A 98 -6.60 -15.37 18.63
C ASP A 98 -5.31 -15.52 19.45
N GLU A 99 -4.55 -16.61 19.24
CA GLU A 99 -3.24 -16.82 19.87
C GLU A 99 -2.21 -15.83 19.31
N ILE A 100 -2.22 -15.60 18.00
CA ILE A 100 -1.35 -14.63 17.32
C ILE A 100 -1.62 -13.21 17.81
N VAL A 101 -2.89 -12.82 17.86
CA VAL A 101 -3.34 -11.53 18.41
C VAL A 101 -2.89 -11.37 19.87
N THR A 102 -3.01 -12.42 20.66
CA THR A 102 -2.62 -12.39 22.08
C THR A 102 -1.11 -12.18 22.23
N LYS A 103 -0.29 -12.87 21.42
CA LYS A 103 1.17 -12.68 21.40
C LYS A 103 1.57 -11.28 20.93
N LEU A 104 0.89 -10.74 19.91
CA LEU A 104 1.07 -9.38 19.44
C LEU A 104 0.75 -8.34 20.52
N ARG A 105 -0.38 -8.51 21.21
CA ARG A 105 -0.78 -7.64 22.33
C ARG A 105 0.22 -7.72 23.49
N ASP A 106 0.70 -8.92 23.81
CA ASP A 106 1.70 -9.15 24.85
C ASP A 106 3.06 -8.51 24.49
N ALA A 107 3.43 -8.55 23.21
CA ALA A 107 4.58 -7.85 22.65
C ALA A 107 4.39 -6.31 22.57
N GLY A 108 3.25 -5.77 23.02
CA GLY A 108 2.95 -4.35 22.99
C GLY A 108 2.56 -3.80 21.63
N VAL A 109 2.23 -4.68 20.67
CA VAL A 109 1.75 -4.31 19.34
C VAL A 109 0.25 -4.02 19.41
N ARG A 110 -0.18 -2.94 18.74
CA ARG A 110 -1.58 -2.52 18.70
C ARG A 110 -2.43 -3.59 18.00
N VAL A 111 -3.58 -3.96 18.59
CA VAL A 111 -4.57 -4.92 18.05
C VAL A 111 -5.99 -4.37 18.28
N GLU A 112 -6.85 -4.26 17.25
CA GLU A 112 -8.23 -3.71 17.33
C GLU A 112 -9.26 -4.48 16.48
#